data_AF-A0A926BV56-F1
#
_entry.id   AF-A0A926BV56-F1
#
_cell.length_a   1.000
_cell.length_b   1.000
_cell.length_c   1.000
_cell.angle_alpha   90.00
_cell.angle_beta   90.00
_cell.angle_gamma   90.00
#
_symmetry.space_group_name_H-M   'P 1'
#
loop_
_entity.id
_entity.type
_entity.pdbx_description
1 polymer ?
#
loop_
_entity_poly.entity_id
_entity_poly.type
_entity_poly.pdbx_seq_one_letter_code
_entity_poly.pdbx_strand_id
1 'polypeptide(L)'
;MKNPVFDKDLTALLKNCENIDLDPIVETILGLPSQTLSRQTGYQQHAGDHRAYVDEIVYEITSFGGHTLANMARGHGVAYADMVNDVAEKLGVNADDDDAVATLEEKIILRVLRLSADSMSDDDRIALADLLALEAEISGQALDTDVDDADDDL
;
A
#
# COMPACT_ATOMS: atom_id res chain seq x y z
N MET A 1 -29.96 0.19 -2.61
CA MET A 1 -28.58 -0.33 -2.55
C MET A 1 -28.02 -0.32 -3.96
N LYS A 2 -27.09 0.60 -4.26
CA LYS A 2 -26.28 0.48 -5.49
C LYS A 2 -25.19 -0.55 -5.21
N ASN A 3 -25.05 -1.46 -6.16
CA ASN A 3 -24.25 -2.69 -6.17
C ASN A 3 -22.85 -2.48 -5.55
N PRO A 4 -22.35 -3.37 -4.68
CA PRO A 4 -20.96 -3.31 -4.26
C PRO A 4 -20.07 -3.39 -5.50
N VAL A 5 -19.09 -2.50 -5.59
CA VAL A 5 -18.01 -2.64 -6.57
C VAL A 5 -17.23 -3.87 -6.10
N PHE A 6 -17.59 -5.05 -6.62
CA PHE A 6 -16.78 -6.24 -6.44
C PHE A 6 -15.52 -6.05 -7.26
N ASP A 7 -14.40 -5.87 -6.58
CA ASP A 7 -13.09 -5.86 -7.21
C ASP A 7 -12.42 -7.21 -6.97
N LYS A 8 -12.11 -7.95 -8.04
CA LYS A 8 -11.61 -9.33 -7.93
C LYS A 8 -10.28 -9.42 -7.17
N ASP A 9 -9.41 -8.43 -7.31
CA ASP A 9 -8.04 -8.47 -6.80
C ASP A 9 -8.06 -7.99 -5.35
N LEU A 10 -8.66 -6.82 -5.10
CA LEU A 10 -8.73 -6.24 -3.76
C LEU A 10 -9.65 -7.04 -2.82
N THR A 11 -10.80 -7.52 -3.32
CA THR A 11 -11.71 -8.32 -2.47
C THR A 11 -11.08 -9.64 -2.09
N ALA A 12 -10.35 -10.29 -3.00
CA ALA A 12 -9.65 -11.54 -2.71
C ALA A 12 -8.54 -11.33 -1.68
N LEU A 13 -7.78 -10.23 -1.79
CA LEU A 13 -6.75 -9.87 -0.83
C LEU A 13 -7.36 -9.63 0.56
N LEU A 14 -8.29 -8.68 0.69
CA LEU A 14 -8.82 -8.24 1.98
C LEU A 14 -9.63 -9.32 2.72
N LYS A 15 -10.20 -10.31 2.01
CA LYS A 15 -10.88 -11.45 2.66
C LYS A 15 -9.92 -12.42 3.33
N ASN A 16 -8.65 -12.45 2.92
CA ASN A 16 -7.60 -13.27 3.52
C ASN A 16 -6.86 -12.55 4.66
N CYS A 17 -7.07 -11.25 4.84
CA CYS A 17 -6.49 -10.46 5.92
C CYS A 17 -7.14 -10.76 7.29
N GLU A 18 -6.36 -10.66 8.34
CA GLU A 18 -6.84 -10.61 9.72
C GLU A 18 -7.33 -9.20 10.07
N ASN A 19 -8.04 -9.05 11.19
CA ASN A 19 -8.51 -7.73 11.62
C ASN A 19 -7.34 -6.74 11.79
N ILE A 20 -6.22 -7.19 12.37
CA ILE A 20 -5.02 -6.37 12.57
C ILE A 20 -4.40 -5.85 11.26
N ASP A 21 -4.50 -6.62 10.17
CA ASP A 21 -4.01 -6.20 8.86
C ASP A 21 -4.92 -5.12 8.24
N LEU A 22 -6.22 -5.16 8.58
CA LEU A 22 -7.23 -4.24 8.08
C LEU A 22 -7.31 -2.95 8.90
N ASP A 23 -6.90 -2.97 10.17
CA ASP A 23 -6.86 -1.81 11.06
C ASP A 23 -6.27 -0.54 10.40
N PRO A 24 -5.03 -0.55 9.85
CA PRO A 24 -4.43 0.66 9.28
C PRO A 24 -5.22 1.21 8.08
N ILE A 25 -5.82 0.33 7.28
CA ILE A 25 -6.66 0.72 6.15
C ILE A 25 -7.93 1.42 6.65
N VAL A 26 -8.59 0.81 7.65
CA VAL A 26 -9.84 1.32 8.20
C VAL A 26 -9.62 2.64 8.95
N GLU A 27 -8.56 2.74 9.75
CA GLU A 27 -8.17 3.98 10.43
C GLU A 27 -7.89 5.11 9.43
N THR A 28 -7.14 4.80 8.36
CA THR A 28 -6.86 5.76 7.29
C THR A 28 -8.15 6.27 6.65
N ILE A 29 -9.08 5.38 6.31
CA ILE A 29 -10.38 5.74 5.74
C ILE A 29 -11.16 6.62 6.71
N LEU A 30 -11.27 6.21 7.98
CA LEU A 30 -12.06 6.92 8.99
C LEU A 30 -11.50 8.32 9.32
N GLY A 31 -10.19 8.52 9.14
CA GLY A 31 -9.54 9.83 9.29
C GLY A 31 -9.89 10.84 8.21
N LEU A 32 -10.50 10.41 7.10
CA LEU A 32 -10.80 11.29 5.98
C LEU A 32 -12.21 11.91 6.12
N PRO A 33 -12.38 13.23 5.91
CA PRO A 33 -13.67 13.89 6.13
C PRO A 33 -14.76 13.49 5.13
N SER A 34 -14.37 13.06 3.93
CA SER A 34 -15.28 12.68 2.86
C SER A 34 -15.73 11.22 2.89
N GLN A 35 -15.25 10.43 3.86
CA GLN A 35 -15.55 9.01 3.93
C GLN A 35 -17.02 8.70 4.21
N THR A 36 -17.46 7.54 3.74
CA THR A 36 -18.82 7.03 3.98
C THR A 36 -18.87 5.73 4.78
N LEU A 37 -17.74 5.04 4.97
CA LEU A 37 -17.61 3.80 5.74
C LEU A 37 -18.28 3.87 7.11
N SER A 38 -18.11 4.95 7.89
CA SER A 38 -18.70 5.06 9.23
C SER A 38 -20.24 5.12 9.24
N ARG A 39 -20.85 5.36 8.08
CA ARG A 39 -22.30 5.39 7.87
C ARG A 39 -22.84 4.08 7.29
N GLN A 40 -21.96 3.16 6.91
CA GLN A 40 -22.37 1.87 6.38
C GLN A 40 -22.79 0.93 7.51
N THR A 41 -23.75 0.05 7.20
CA THR A 41 -24.42 -0.77 8.21
C THR A 41 -23.51 -1.87 8.75
N GLY A 42 -22.67 -2.48 7.91
CA GLY A 42 -21.70 -3.49 8.32
C GLY A 42 -20.70 -2.94 9.33
N TYR A 43 -20.08 -1.80 9.03
CA TYR A 43 -19.20 -1.10 9.98
C TYR A 43 -19.89 -0.81 11.32
N GLN A 44 -21.12 -0.28 11.30
CA GLN A 44 -21.85 0.07 12.52
C GLN A 44 -22.20 -1.15 13.39
N GLN A 45 -22.46 -2.30 12.77
CA GLN A 45 -22.84 -3.52 13.48
C GLN A 45 -21.63 -4.33 13.95
N HIS A 46 -20.49 -4.18 13.29
CA HIS A 46 -19.31 -5.03 13.48
C HIS A 46 -18.02 -4.21 13.72
N ALA A 47 -18.12 -3.02 14.31
CA ALA A 47 -16.94 -2.21 14.64
C ALA A 47 -15.94 -3.01 15.49
N GLY A 48 -14.69 -3.11 15.03
CA GLY A 48 -13.63 -3.95 15.62
C GLY A 48 -13.52 -5.37 15.04
N ASP A 49 -14.50 -5.83 14.24
CA ASP A 49 -14.42 -7.03 13.42
C ASP A 49 -14.44 -6.65 11.93
N HIS A 50 -13.36 -6.01 11.48
CA HIS A 50 -13.12 -5.52 10.12
C HIS A 50 -13.41 -6.56 9.02
N ARG A 51 -13.20 -7.85 9.31
CA ARG A 51 -13.48 -8.95 8.39
C ARG A 51 -14.96 -9.10 8.04
N ALA A 52 -15.87 -8.67 8.92
CA ALA A 52 -17.31 -8.82 8.72
C ALA A 52 -17.89 -7.86 7.66
N TYR A 53 -17.13 -6.83 7.26
CA TYR A 53 -17.60 -5.80 6.32
C TYR A 53 -16.55 -5.44 5.26
N VAL A 54 -15.72 -6.42 4.86
CA VAL A 54 -14.69 -6.24 3.81
C VAL A 54 -15.27 -5.64 2.53
N ASP A 55 -16.47 -6.04 2.10
CA ASP A 55 -17.08 -5.51 0.89
C ASP A 55 -17.37 -3.99 1.00
N GLU A 56 -17.61 -3.47 2.21
CA GLU A 56 -17.79 -2.03 2.49
C GLU A 56 -16.45 -1.28 2.45
N ILE A 57 -15.36 -1.92 2.90
CA ILE A 57 -13.98 -1.41 2.81
C ILE A 57 -13.56 -1.31 1.33
N VAL A 58 -13.77 -2.38 0.55
CA VAL A 58 -13.50 -2.41 -0.90
C VAL A 58 -14.26 -1.31 -1.62
N TYR A 59 -15.55 -1.16 -1.30
CA TYR A 59 -16.38 -0.11 -1.87
C TYR A 59 -15.80 1.28 -1.59
N GLU A 60 -15.39 1.54 -0.35
CA GLU A 60 -14.85 2.84 0.03
C GLU A 60 -13.55 3.15 -0.72
N ILE A 61 -12.60 2.20 -0.78
CA ILE A 61 -11.32 2.35 -1.49
C ILE A 61 -11.53 2.64 -2.98
N THR A 62 -12.34 1.82 -3.65
CA THR A 62 -12.60 1.95 -5.11
C THR A 62 -13.45 3.17 -5.47
N SER A 63 -14.12 3.76 -4.48
CA SER A 63 -14.99 4.92 -4.66
C SER A 63 -14.36 6.24 -4.21
N PHE A 64 -13.19 6.24 -3.58
CA PHE A 64 -12.67 7.39 -2.84
C PHE A 64 -12.09 8.53 -3.72
N GLY A 65 -12.13 9.76 -3.19
CA GLY A 65 -11.36 10.91 -3.71
C GLY A 65 -11.90 11.57 -4.99
N GLY A 66 -11.01 12.09 -5.84
CA GLY A 66 -11.37 12.69 -7.14
C GLY A 66 -12.09 11.71 -8.08
N HIS A 67 -11.94 10.41 -7.82
CA HIS A 67 -12.70 9.36 -8.48
C HIS A 67 -14.17 9.35 -8.02
N THR A 68 -14.55 9.71 -6.80
CA THR A 68 -15.97 9.76 -6.37
C THR A 68 -16.83 10.62 -7.32
N LEU A 69 -16.37 11.83 -7.67
CA LEU A 69 -17.07 12.71 -8.61
C LEU A 69 -17.12 12.12 -10.02
N ALA A 70 -16.03 11.50 -10.46
CA ALA A 70 -15.95 10.85 -11.77
C ALA A 70 -16.79 9.55 -11.83
N ASN A 71 -16.91 8.82 -10.73
CA ASN A 71 -17.70 7.61 -10.53
C ASN A 71 -19.20 7.94 -10.54
N MET A 72 -19.60 9.11 -10.01
CA MET A 72 -20.98 9.60 -10.14
C MET A 72 -21.36 9.86 -11.61
N ALA A 73 -20.41 10.32 -12.44
CA ALA A 73 -20.63 10.53 -13.86
C ALA A 73 -20.57 9.21 -14.69
N ARG A 74 -19.64 8.31 -14.38
CA ARG A 74 -19.45 7.01 -15.08
C ARG A 74 -20.41 5.91 -14.60
N GLY A 75 -20.95 6.04 -13.39
CA GLY A 75 -21.87 5.09 -12.76
C GLY A 75 -21.21 3.94 -11.99
N HIS A 76 -19.87 3.85 -11.94
CA HIS A 76 -19.12 2.80 -11.23
C HIS A 76 -17.79 3.33 -10.66
N GLY A 77 -17.21 2.58 -9.71
CA GLY A 77 -15.89 2.83 -9.11
C GLY A 77 -14.71 2.59 -10.06
N VAL A 78 -13.49 2.90 -9.63
CA VAL A 78 -12.25 2.56 -10.36
C VAL A 78 -11.77 1.19 -9.91
N ALA A 79 -11.31 0.36 -10.86
CA ALA A 79 -10.79 -0.95 -10.52
C ALA A 79 -9.47 -0.82 -9.75
N TYR A 80 -9.21 -1.76 -8.84
CA TYR A 80 -7.99 -1.77 -8.04
C TYR A 80 -6.74 -1.85 -8.94
N ALA A 81 -6.77 -2.69 -9.96
CA ALA A 81 -5.70 -2.78 -10.95
C ALA A 81 -5.40 -1.43 -11.62
N ASP A 82 -6.42 -0.63 -11.94
CA ASP A 82 -6.22 0.69 -12.54
C ASP A 82 -5.57 1.64 -11.53
N MET A 83 -5.99 1.60 -10.26
CA MET A 83 -5.37 2.42 -9.20
C MET A 83 -3.91 2.04 -8.94
N VAL A 84 -3.59 0.74 -8.95
CA VAL A 84 -2.21 0.25 -8.80
C VAL A 84 -1.35 0.75 -9.97
N ASN A 85 -1.85 0.68 -11.21
CA ASN A 85 -1.16 1.23 -12.37
C ASN A 85 -0.96 2.76 -12.28
N ASP A 86 -1.98 3.51 -11.89
CA ASP A 86 -1.89 4.96 -11.69
C ASP A 86 -0.82 5.33 -10.63
N VAL A 87 -0.71 4.54 -9.57
CA VAL A 87 0.31 4.75 -8.52
C VAL A 87 1.70 4.36 -9.04
N ALA A 88 1.82 3.25 -9.77
CA ALA A 88 3.08 2.85 -10.41
C ALA A 88 3.61 3.94 -11.34
N GLU A 89 2.76 4.49 -12.21
CA GLU A 89 3.13 5.57 -13.14
C GLU A 89 3.58 6.82 -12.36
N LYS A 90 2.84 7.24 -11.34
CA LYS A 90 3.18 8.40 -10.50
C LYS A 90 4.51 8.26 -9.78
N LEU A 91 4.90 7.04 -9.40
CA LEU A 91 6.15 6.74 -8.70
C LEU A 91 7.32 6.41 -9.65
N GLY A 92 7.06 6.40 -10.96
CA GLY A 92 8.05 6.04 -11.99
C GLY A 92 8.47 4.57 -11.92
N VAL A 93 7.54 3.68 -11.54
CA VAL A 93 7.76 2.23 -11.53
C VAL A 93 7.52 1.68 -12.95
N ASN A 94 8.47 0.89 -13.45
CA ASN A 94 8.30 0.20 -14.73
C ASN A 94 7.35 -1.00 -14.54
N ALA A 95 6.13 -0.84 -15.06
CA ALA A 95 5.15 -1.91 -15.21
C ALA A 95 5.38 -2.60 -16.57
N ASP A 96 5.40 -3.93 -16.57
CA ASP A 96 5.33 -4.72 -17.78
C ASP A 96 3.84 -5.06 -18.06
N ASP A 97 3.41 -5.09 -19.32
CA ASP A 97 2.00 -5.33 -19.69
C ASP A 97 1.44 -6.66 -19.16
N ASP A 98 2.32 -7.62 -18.88
CA ASP A 98 2.00 -8.95 -18.35
C ASP A 98 2.10 -9.04 -16.81
N ASP A 99 2.46 -7.96 -16.11
CA ASP A 99 2.57 -7.97 -14.66
C ASP A 99 1.21 -8.25 -14.01
N ALA A 100 1.19 -9.24 -13.12
CA ALA A 100 0.06 -9.41 -12.22
C ALA A 100 -0.02 -8.23 -11.24
N VAL A 101 -1.23 -7.88 -10.77
CA VAL A 101 -1.45 -6.78 -9.81
C VAL A 101 -0.53 -6.91 -8.59
N ALA A 102 -0.42 -8.10 -8.01
CA ALA A 102 0.47 -8.38 -6.89
C ALA A 102 1.95 -8.10 -7.16
N THR A 103 2.42 -8.41 -8.38
CA THR A 103 3.80 -8.13 -8.79
C THR A 103 4.04 -6.62 -8.90
N LEU A 104 3.07 -5.88 -9.43
CA LEU A 104 3.17 -4.44 -9.53
C LEU A 104 3.09 -3.75 -8.15
N GLU A 105 2.26 -4.26 -7.24
CA GLU A 105 2.22 -3.82 -5.83
C GLU A 105 3.58 -3.99 -5.15
N GLU A 106 4.23 -5.14 -5.32
CA GLU A 106 5.57 -5.39 -4.78
C GLU A 106 6.59 -4.35 -5.30
N LYS A 107 6.58 -4.10 -6.62
CA LYS A 107 7.43 -3.07 -7.25
C LYS A 107 7.16 -1.67 -6.66
N ILE A 108 5.89 -1.32 -6.42
CA ILE A 108 5.49 -0.05 -5.78
C ILE A 108 6.00 0.04 -4.34
N ILE A 109 5.80 -1.01 -3.54
CA ILE A 109 6.25 -1.03 -2.13
C ILE A 109 7.76 -0.83 -2.08
N LEU A 110 8.52 -1.57 -2.89
CA LEU A 110 9.98 -1.41 -2.99
C LEU A 110 10.37 0.00 -3.44
N ARG A 111 9.61 0.62 -4.36
CA ARG A 111 9.86 1.99 -4.79
C ARG A 111 9.63 3.00 -3.67
N VAL A 112 8.55 2.86 -2.92
CA VAL A 112 8.25 3.73 -1.76
C VAL A 112 9.35 3.60 -0.71
N LEU A 113 9.77 2.37 -0.38
CA LEU A 113 10.86 2.13 0.57
C LEU A 113 12.17 2.80 0.12
N ARG A 114 12.53 2.68 -1.16
CA ARG A 114 13.71 3.35 -1.73
C ARG A 114 13.58 4.87 -1.65
N LEU A 115 12.44 5.44 -2.01
CA LEU A 115 12.22 6.88 -1.91
C LEU A 115 12.33 7.39 -0.47
N SER A 116 11.83 6.61 0.50
CA SER A 116 11.98 6.92 1.92
C SER A 116 13.46 6.90 2.34
N ALA A 117 14.22 5.87 1.96
CA ALA A 117 15.66 5.80 2.22
C ALA A 117 16.44 6.93 1.52
N ASP A 118 16.07 7.27 0.29
CA ASP A 118 16.68 8.36 -0.48
C ASP A 118 16.38 9.73 0.15
N SER A 119 15.26 9.88 0.86
CA SER A 119 14.90 11.11 1.57
C SER A 119 15.54 11.25 2.95
N MET A 120 16.18 10.20 3.47
CA MET A 120 16.93 10.25 4.73
C MET A 120 18.21 11.07 4.57
N SER A 121 18.60 11.76 5.64
CA SER A 121 19.91 12.42 5.70
C SER A 121 21.03 11.39 5.71
N ASP A 122 22.25 11.80 5.34
CA ASP A 122 23.41 10.91 5.37
C ASP A 122 23.64 10.34 6.79
N ASP A 123 23.40 11.17 7.82
CA ASP A 123 23.48 10.75 9.22
C ASP A 123 22.44 9.67 9.58
N ASP A 124 21.19 9.80 9.11
CA ASP A 124 20.13 8.81 9.34
C ASP A 124 20.40 7.49 8.59
N ARG A 125 20.99 7.58 7.39
CA ARG A 125 21.38 6.41 6.60
C ARG A 125 22.51 5.64 7.26
N ILE A 126 23.53 6.34 7.79
CA ILE A 126 24.63 5.74 8.54
C ILE A 126 24.08 5.04 9.79
N ALA A 127 23.20 5.71 10.55
CA ALA A 127 22.59 5.12 11.73
C ALA A 127 21.75 3.87 11.44
N LEU A 128 21.02 3.87 10.31
CA LEU A 128 20.26 2.70 9.86
C LEU A 128 21.16 1.55 9.43
N ALA A 129 22.25 1.83 8.69
CA ALA A 129 23.23 0.84 8.28
C ALA A 129 23.95 0.21 9.49
N ASP A 130 24.36 1.02 10.46
CA ASP A 130 25.00 0.55 11.70
C ASP A 130 24.05 -0.36 12.50
N LEU A 131 22.77 0.00 12.60
CA LEU A 131 21.77 -0.81 13.30
C LEU A 131 21.54 -2.17 12.62
N LEU A 132 21.41 -2.17 11.29
CA LEU A 132 21.24 -3.40 10.51
C LEU A 132 22.49 -4.29 10.57
N ALA A 133 23.69 -3.71 10.53
CA ALA A 133 24.95 -4.43 10.68
C ALA A 133 25.06 -5.08 12.06
N LEU A 134 24.71 -4.36 13.13
CA LEU A 134 24.70 -4.89 14.48
C LEU A 134 23.70 -6.05 14.64
N GLU A 135 22.51 -5.94 14.04
CA GLU A 135 21.49 -6.99 14.08
C GLU A 135 21.92 -8.24 13.30
N ALA A 136 22.62 -8.06 12.17
CA ALA A 136 23.20 -9.11 11.35
C ALA A 136 24.33 -9.86 12.08
N GLU A 137 25.21 -9.13 12.79
CA GLU A 137 26.25 -9.70 13.65
C GLU A 137 25.66 -10.49 14.83
N ILE A 138 24.61 -9.97 15.47
CA ILE A 138 23.90 -10.65 16.57
C ILE A 138 23.17 -11.90 16.05
N SER A 139 22.64 -11.84 14.83
CA SER A 139 21.88 -12.93 14.19
C SER A 139 22.78 -13.95 13.46
N GLY A 140 24.09 -13.70 13.36
CA GLY A 140 25.05 -14.60 12.72
C GLY A 140 24.93 -14.72 11.20
N GLN A 141 24.26 -13.77 10.53
CA GLN A 141 24.19 -13.68 9.08
C GLN A 141 25.10 -12.54 8.61
N ALA A 142 26.26 -12.85 8.04
CA ALA A 142 27.16 -11.82 7.52
C ALA A 142 26.52 -11.10 6.30
N LEU A 143 26.37 -9.78 6.39
CA LEU A 143 26.08 -8.94 5.24
C LEU A 143 27.40 -8.63 4.52
N ASP A 144 27.52 -9.12 3.29
CA ASP A 144 28.64 -8.83 2.40
C ASP A 144 28.45 -7.42 1.81
N THR A 145 28.85 -6.40 2.56
CA THR A 145 28.90 -5.02 2.07
C THR A 145 30.26 -4.77 1.42
N ASP A 146 30.45 -5.31 0.22
CA ASP A 146 31.47 -4.81 -0.71
C ASP A 146 31.06 -3.40 -1.15
N VAL A 147 31.43 -2.41 -0.33
CA VAL A 147 31.55 -1.03 -0.78
C VAL A 147 32.89 -0.97 -1.51
N ASP A 148 32.82 -0.99 -2.84
CA ASP A 148 33.95 -0.68 -3.71
C ASP A 148 34.51 0.70 -3.29
N ASP A 149 35.65 0.67 -2.60
CA ASP A 149 36.53 1.81 -2.41
C ASP A 149 37.01 2.24 -3.80
N ALA A 150 36.30 3.19 -4.40
CA ALA A 150 36.79 3.90 -5.58
C ALA A 150 37.95 4.81 -5.17
N ASP A 151 39.16 4.24 -5.23
CA ASP A 151 40.46 4.83 -5.51
C ASP A 151 40.57 6.36 -5.32
N ASP A 152 41.12 6.74 -4.17
CA ASP A 152 41.97 7.91 -4.03
C ASP A 152 43.38 7.52 -4.46
N ASP A 153 43.78 7.83 -5.69
CA ASP A 153 45.19 7.91 -6.09
C ASP A 153 45.39 8.79 -7.34
N LEU A 154 45.86 10.03 -7.07
CA LEU A 154 46.73 10.94 -7.87
C LEU A 154 46.21 11.63 -9.14
#